data_AF-A0A1H1KX16-F1
#
_entry.id   AF-A0A1H1KX16-F1
#
_cell.length_a   1.000
_cell.length_b   1.000
_cell.length_c   1.000
_cell.angle_alpha   90.00
_cell.angle_beta   90.00
_cell.angle_gamma   90.00
#
_symmetry.space_group_name_H-M   'P 1'
#
loop_
_entity.id
_entity.type
_entity.pdbx_description
1 polymer ?
#
loop_
_entity_poly.entity_id
_entity_poly.type
_entity_poly.pdbx_seq_one_letter_code
_entity_poly.pdbx_strand_id
1 'polypeptide(L)'
;MKNLLGTANLLLTLLGCKNDQSDQEYDSSANSNTSYSISGKSERNRQSKDSLNLSNSTTNSEINEASEKLKESFPLGNYIKVGEETDSNCNCYCISINYSDISTFCLVQNEMYINVKFVQNQSGSTDVYYIDISDRNKQGKEIPWNDFDTDSPIANITNIDGNTFELDWLGFKINGDLAKDYAIYGKKTLEGKYKIK
;
A
#
# COMPACT_ATOMS: atom_id res chain seq x y z
N MET A 1 -8.59 20.11 -67.00
CA MET A 1 -9.31 19.84 -65.75
C MET A 1 -8.26 19.66 -64.67
N LYS A 2 -7.75 20.72 -64.02
CA LYS A 2 -8.23 21.38 -62.79
C LYS A 2 -8.65 20.40 -61.69
N ASN A 3 -7.86 20.36 -60.60
CA ASN A 3 -8.22 20.62 -59.18
C ASN A 3 -6.97 20.35 -58.31
N LEU A 4 -6.17 21.38 -57.94
CA LEU A 4 -6.17 22.11 -56.65
C LEU A 4 -6.30 21.15 -55.44
N LEU A 5 -5.21 20.81 -54.72
CA LEU A 5 -4.40 21.59 -53.77
C LEU A 5 -5.24 22.26 -52.66
N GLY A 6 -5.09 21.76 -51.42
CA GLY A 6 -5.71 22.32 -50.23
C GLY A 6 -5.16 21.70 -48.94
N THR A 7 -3.94 22.09 -48.56
CA THR A 7 -3.42 21.93 -47.19
C THR A 7 -4.01 23.03 -46.32
N ALA A 8 -4.81 22.67 -45.32
CA ALA A 8 -5.32 23.61 -44.31
C ALA A 8 -4.50 23.46 -43.01
N ASN A 9 -3.46 24.28 -42.88
CA ASN A 9 -2.87 24.64 -41.60
C ASN A 9 -3.85 25.57 -40.87
N LEU A 10 -4.25 25.21 -39.65
CA LEU A 10 -4.89 26.16 -38.74
C LEU A 10 -4.05 26.26 -37.46
N LEU A 11 -3.12 27.21 -37.48
CA LEU A 11 -2.59 27.83 -36.26
C LEU A 11 -3.65 28.80 -35.73
N LEU A 12 -4.00 28.70 -34.45
CA LEU A 12 -4.60 29.80 -33.70
C LEU A 12 -3.83 30.02 -32.41
N THR A 13 -3.33 31.25 -32.26
CA THR A 13 -2.45 31.73 -31.20
C THR A 13 -3.18 32.25 -29.97
N LEU A 14 -2.39 32.36 -28.90
CA LEU A 14 -2.66 32.69 -27.49
C LEU A 14 -3.30 34.05 -27.20
N LEU A 15 -4.13 34.07 -26.14
CA LEU A 15 -4.29 35.13 -25.12
C LEU A 15 -4.54 34.36 -23.79
N GLY A 16 -3.89 34.58 -22.65
CA GLY A 16 -3.17 35.73 -22.14
C GLY A 16 -3.90 36.31 -20.91
N CYS A 17 -3.93 35.60 -19.78
CA CYS A 17 -4.27 36.19 -18.47
C CYS A 17 -3.13 35.93 -17.48
N LYS A 18 -2.28 36.95 -17.32
CA LYS A 18 -1.53 37.20 -16.09
C LYS A 18 -2.49 37.86 -15.10
N ASN A 19 -2.53 37.38 -13.85
CA ASN A 19 -2.75 38.29 -12.74
C ASN A 19 -1.98 37.83 -11.50
N ASP A 20 -1.09 38.74 -11.09
CA ASP A 20 -0.50 39.04 -9.79
C ASP A 20 0.07 37.93 -8.88
N GLN A 21 1.39 38.01 -8.84
CA GLN A 21 2.29 37.69 -7.74
C GLN A 21 1.87 38.48 -6.47
N SER A 22 1.63 37.77 -5.38
CA SER A 22 1.78 38.32 -4.03
C SER A 22 2.79 37.45 -3.29
N ASP A 23 4.02 37.95 -3.24
CA ASP A 23 5.03 37.47 -2.31
C ASP A 23 4.55 37.79 -0.88
N GLN A 24 4.43 36.77 -0.03
CA GLN A 24 4.54 36.93 1.41
C GLN A 24 5.51 35.87 1.92
N GLU A 25 6.78 36.27 2.01
CA GLU A 25 7.67 35.77 3.06
C GLU A 25 7.01 36.06 4.41
N TYR A 26 6.80 35.01 5.20
CA TYR A 26 6.74 35.12 6.64
C TYR A 26 7.63 34.03 7.23
N ASP A 27 8.86 34.41 7.52
CA ASP A 27 9.74 33.66 8.41
C ASP A 27 9.27 33.89 9.85
N SER A 28 8.85 32.82 10.52
CA SER A 28 8.88 32.73 11.98
C SER A 28 8.83 31.27 12.40
N SER A 29 10.03 30.75 12.59
CA SER A 29 10.37 29.75 13.61
C SER A 29 9.42 29.73 14.83
N ALA A 30 8.78 28.58 15.06
CA ALA A 30 8.33 28.17 16.39
C ALA A 30 8.30 26.64 16.46
N ASN A 31 9.45 26.10 16.87
CA ASN A 31 9.65 24.73 17.29
C ASN A 31 8.77 24.42 18.52
N SER A 32 7.73 23.60 18.37
CA SER A 32 6.99 23.05 19.52
C SER A 32 7.31 21.56 19.68
N ASN A 33 8.50 21.29 20.22
CA ASN A 33 8.79 20.03 20.88
C ASN A 33 8.00 19.99 22.21
N THR A 34 6.85 19.33 22.22
CA THR A 34 6.19 18.97 23.48
C THR A 34 6.88 17.75 24.06
N SER A 35 7.94 17.99 24.83
CA SER A 35 8.47 17.02 25.79
C SER A 35 7.79 17.26 27.14
N TYR A 36 7.08 16.25 27.64
CA TYR A 36 6.72 16.20 29.06
C TYR A 36 7.73 15.29 29.75
N SER A 37 8.53 15.87 30.63
CA SER A 37 9.22 15.12 31.67
C SER A 37 9.20 15.87 32.99
N ILE A 38 9.23 15.06 34.06
CA ILE A 38 9.62 15.33 35.45
C ILE A 38 8.49 15.47 36.49
N SER A 39 8.22 14.31 37.09
CA SER A 39 8.39 13.94 38.50
C SER A 39 7.53 14.57 39.61
N GLY A 40 6.91 13.67 40.38
CA GLY A 40 6.63 13.81 41.81
C GLY A 40 6.88 12.46 42.49
N LYS A 41 7.69 12.47 43.55
CA LYS A 41 8.28 11.32 44.25
C LYS A 41 7.33 10.64 45.26
N SER A 42 7.73 9.41 45.63
CA SER A 42 7.77 8.86 47.00
C SER A 42 6.70 7.82 47.42
N GLU A 43 7.15 6.56 47.39
CA GLU A 43 7.13 5.53 48.45
C GLU A 43 5.90 5.38 49.38
N ARG A 44 5.28 4.18 49.35
CA ARG A 44 5.31 3.29 50.53
C ARG A 44 4.95 1.84 50.22
N ASN A 45 5.89 0.98 50.61
CA ASN A 45 5.78 -0.44 50.90
C ASN A 45 4.45 -0.86 51.57
N ARG A 46 3.86 -1.96 51.10
CA ARG A 46 3.29 -2.99 51.97
C ARG A 46 3.24 -4.35 51.28
N GLN A 47 4.30 -5.10 51.56
CA GLN A 47 4.38 -6.54 51.51
C GLN A 47 3.25 -7.17 52.34
N SER A 48 2.48 -8.07 51.73
CA SER A 48 1.80 -9.13 52.48
C SER A 48 2.00 -10.43 51.76
N LYS A 49 2.64 -11.33 52.50
CA LYS A 49 3.02 -12.69 52.15
C LYS A 49 2.01 -13.54 52.89
N ASP A 50 1.16 -14.25 52.17
CA ASP A 50 0.48 -15.42 52.74
C ASP A 50 0.53 -16.55 51.73
N SER A 51 1.26 -17.58 52.14
CA SER A 51 1.32 -18.91 51.58
C SER A 51 0.29 -19.77 52.27
N LEU A 52 -0.44 -20.64 51.55
CA LEU A 52 -0.35 -22.10 51.68
C LEU A 52 -1.49 -22.85 50.94
N ASN A 53 -1.06 -23.92 50.28
CA ASN A 53 -1.71 -25.22 50.08
C ASN A 53 -2.87 -25.43 49.11
N LEU A 54 -2.50 -25.92 47.92
CA LEU A 54 -2.71 -27.30 47.45
C LEU A 54 -4.07 -27.96 47.73
N SER A 55 -4.84 -28.18 46.67
CA SER A 55 -5.69 -29.37 46.54
C SER A 55 -5.77 -29.78 45.07
N ASN A 56 -5.22 -30.96 44.79
CA ASN A 56 -5.43 -31.71 43.57
C ASN A 56 -6.93 -32.02 43.44
N SER A 57 -7.51 -31.70 42.28
CA SER A 57 -8.67 -32.44 41.77
C SER A 57 -8.50 -32.62 40.28
N THR A 58 -8.07 -33.83 39.95
CA THR A 58 -8.13 -34.43 38.64
C THR A 58 -9.59 -34.43 38.20
N THR A 59 -9.93 -33.64 37.20
CA THR A 59 -11.15 -33.84 36.42
C THR A 59 -10.71 -33.86 34.97
N ASN A 60 -10.68 -35.07 34.41
CA ASN A 60 -10.57 -35.31 32.99
C ASN A 60 -11.69 -34.54 32.29
N SER A 61 -11.37 -33.37 31.76
CA SER A 61 -12.12 -32.79 30.65
C SER A 61 -11.28 -33.08 29.42
N GLU A 62 -11.81 -33.93 28.56
CA GLU A 62 -11.34 -34.12 27.19
C GLU A 62 -11.33 -32.75 26.51
N ILE A 63 -10.15 -32.13 26.49
CA ILE A 63 -9.88 -30.98 25.64
C ILE A 63 -9.85 -31.58 24.23
N ASN A 64 -10.94 -31.40 23.50
CA ASN A 64 -10.91 -31.46 22.05
C ASN A 64 -9.96 -30.35 21.60
N GLU A 65 -8.67 -30.67 21.51
CA GLU A 65 -7.69 -29.89 20.76
C GLU A 65 -8.02 -30.03 19.28
N ALA A 66 -9.11 -29.38 18.86
CA ALA A 66 -9.11 -28.74 17.57
C ALA A 66 -8.07 -27.62 17.69
N SER A 67 -6.80 -28.00 17.49
CA SER A 67 -5.71 -27.06 17.34
C SER A 67 -6.12 -26.15 16.18
N GLU A 68 -6.63 -24.96 16.50
CA GLU A 68 -6.73 -23.89 15.53
C GLU A 68 -5.34 -23.76 14.95
N LYS A 69 -5.19 -24.23 13.71
CA LYS A 69 -3.99 -24.03 12.92
C LYS A 69 -3.84 -22.51 12.85
N LEU A 70 -2.98 -21.95 13.71
CA LEU A 70 -2.61 -20.55 13.68
C LEU A 70 -2.32 -20.25 12.21
N LYS A 71 -3.14 -19.41 11.59
CA LYS A 71 -2.93 -18.97 10.21
C LYS A 71 -1.53 -18.37 10.19
N GLU A 72 -0.59 -19.08 9.56
CA GLU A 72 0.77 -18.60 9.45
C GLU A 72 0.71 -17.18 8.90
N SER A 73 1.36 -16.27 9.61
CA SER A 73 1.46 -14.88 9.16
C SER A 73 2.12 -14.87 7.79
N PHE A 74 1.52 -14.17 6.82
CA PHE A 74 2.05 -14.15 5.47
C PHE A 74 3.47 -13.52 5.51
N PRO A 75 4.48 -14.18 4.93
CA PRO A 75 5.88 -13.83 5.12
C PRO A 75 6.23 -12.44 4.55
N LEU A 76 6.83 -11.60 5.39
CA LEU A 76 7.41 -10.32 5.00
C LEU A 76 8.62 -10.52 4.08
N GLY A 77 8.90 -9.57 3.21
CA GLY A 77 10.12 -9.62 2.41
C GLY A 77 10.00 -8.95 1.05
N ASN A 78 11.07 -9.09 0.26
CA ASN A 78 11.13 -8.60 -1.11
C ASN A 78 10.96 -9.76 -2.08
N TYR A 79 10.02 -9.60 -3.00
CA TYR A 79 9.65 -10.63 -3.95
C TYR A 79 9.74 -10.07 -5.36
N ILE A 80 10.00 -10.95 -6.32
CA ILE A 80 10.07 -10.62 -7.74
C ILE A 80 9.07 -11.47 -8.52
N LYS A 81 8.41 -10.85 -9.50
CA LYS A 81 7.47 -11.53 -10.37
C LYS A 81 8.18 -12.62 -11.16
N VAL A 82 7.60 -13.81 -11.19
CA VAL A 82 8.13 -14.96 -11.94
C VAL A 82 8.14 -14.62 -13.43
N GLY A 83 9.28 -14.84 -14.08
CA GLY A 83 9.51 -14.50 -15.49
C GLY A 83 10.10 -13.11 -15.72
N GLU A 84 10.17 -12.26 -14.68
CA GLU A 84 10.70 -10.89 -14.75
C GLU A 84 12.01 -10.74 -13.94
N GLU A 85 12.74 -11.84 -13.71
CA GLU A 85 13.94 -11.86 -12.85
C GLU A 85 15.10 -11.01 -13.37
N THR A 86 15.02 -10.55 -14.62
CA THR A 86 15.98 -9.62 -15.22
C THR A 86 15.88 -8.21 -14.63
N ASP A 87 14.77 -7.87 -13.94
CA ASP A 87 14.63 -6.63 -13.16
C ASP A 87 15.36 -6.71 -11.81
N SER A 88 16.67 -6.91 -11.87
CA SER A 88 17.55 -7.04 -10.70
C SER A 88 17.56 -5.79 -9.82
N ASN A 89 17.18 -4.63 -10.36
CA ASN A 89 17.10 -3.37 -9.61
C ASN A 89 15.69 -3.08 -9.05
N CYS A 90 14.71 -3.97 -9.24
CA CYS A 90 13.34 -3.77 -8.76
C CYS A 90 12.71 -2.46 -9.27
N ASN A 91 12.89 -2.16 -10.56
CA ASN A 91 12.32 -0.96 -11.16
C ASN A 91 10.79 -1.02 -11.25
N CYS A 92 10.22 -2.21 -11.46
CA CYS A 92 8.78 -2.37 -11.63
C CYS A 92 8.20 -3.70 -11.14
N TYR A 93 8.94 -4.81 -11.21
CA TYR A 93 8.38 -6.15 -10.99
C TYR A 93 8.65 -6.74 -9.62
N CYS A 94 9.12 -5.92 -8.68
CA CYS A 94 9.28 -6.32 -7.29
C CYS A 94 8.17 -5.77 -6.40
N ILE A 95 7.87 -6.54 -5.36
CA ILE A 95 6.94 -6.16 -4.29
C ILE A 95 7.68 -6.35 -2.96
N SER A 96 7.72 -5.29 -2.15
CA SER A 96 8.17 -5.37 -0.76
C SER A 96 6.94 -5.50 0.13
N ILE A 97 6.79 -6.61 0.84
CA ILE A 97 5.65 -6.84 1.72
C ILE A 97 6.08 -6.49 3.14
N ASN A 98 5.45 -5.44 3.68
CA ASN A 98 5.63 -4.95 5.03
C ASN A 98 4.31 -4.35 5.53
N TYR A 99 3.77 -4.87 6.65
CA TYR A 99 2.49 -4.42 7.21
C TYR A 99 2.59 -3.10 8.00
N SER A 100 3.82 -2.65 8.29
CA SER A 100 4.08 -1.44 9.07
C SER A 100 4.44 -0.24 8.21
N ASP A 101 4.72 -0.43 6.92
CA ASP A 101 5.24 0.59 6.03
C ASP A 101 4.42 0.71 4.74
N ILE A 102 4.54 1.87 4.09
CA ILE A 102 4.03 2.10 2.75
C ILE A 102 4.99 1.46 1.74
N SER A 103 4.42 0.80 0.74
CA SER A 103 5.17 0.28 -0.40
C SER A 103 4.78 0.96 -1.69
N THR A 104 5.71 1.04 -2.65
CA THR A 104 5.43 1.62 -3.96
C THR A 104 5.23 0.52 -4.99
N PHE A 105 4.08 0.53 -5.67
CA PHE A 105 3.78 -0.35 -6.79
C PHE A 105 4.01 0.37 -8.12
N CYS A 106 4.52 -0.38 -9.10
CA CYS A 106 4.69 0.09 -10.47
C CYS A 106 3.55 -0.43 -11.35
N LEU A 107 2.70 0.47 -11.82
CA LEU A 107 1.56 0.14 -12.67
C LEU A 107 1.94 0.06 -14.14
N VAL A 108 2.87 0.91 -14.57
CA VAL A 108 3.47 0.93 -15.91
C VAL A 108 4.93 1.29 -15.77
N GLN A 109 5.79 0.47 -16.39
CA GLN A 109 7.23 0.54 -16.23
C GLN A 109 7.76 1.94 -16.52
N ASN A 110 8.49 2.51 -15.56
CA ASN A 110 9.12 3.85 -15.63
C ASN A 110 8.16 5.04 -15.78
N GLU A 111 6.84 4.81 -15.71
CA GLU A 111 5.83 5.82 -16.00
C GLU A 111 4.90 6.08 -14.82
N MET A 112 4.27 5.01 -14.30
CA MET A 112 3.19 5.15 -13.33
C MET A 112 3.44 4.33 -12.07
N TYR A 113 3.37 5.03 -10.93
CA TYR A 113 3.68 4.49 -9.62
C TYR A 113 2.66 4.97 -8.58
N ILE A 114 2.22 4.05 -7.73
CA ILE A 114 1.30 4.33 -6.63
C ILE A 114 1.90 3.87 -5.32
N ASN A 115 1.46 4.49 -4.23
CA ASN A 115 1.76 4.01 -2.90
C ASN A 115 0.60 3.16 -2.38
N VAL A 116 0.95 2.07 -1.69
CA VAL A 116 0.01 1.09 -1.16
C VAL A 116 0.36 0.71 0.26
N LYS A 117 -0.65 0.23 1.00
CA LYS A 117 -0.48 -0.46 2.29
C LYS A 117 -1.00 -1.89 2.20
N PHE A 118 -0.41 -2.76 3.00
CA PHE A 118 -0.83 -4.15 3.15
C PHE A 118 -1.63 -4.32 4.43
N VAL A 119 -2.72 -5.08 4.36
CA VAL A 119 -3.52 -5.46 5.51
C VAL A 119 -3.74 -6.96 5.45
N GLN A 120 -3.27 -7.67 6.47
CA GLN A 120 -3.55 -9.10 6.58
C GLN A 120 -5.04 -9.30 6.89
N ASN A 121 -5.72 -10.13 6.10
CA ASN A 121 -7.12 -10.42 6.33
C ASN A 121 -7.31 -11.68 7.17
N GLN A 122 -8.54 -11.89 7.63
CA GLN A 122 -8.88 -13.01 8.50
C GLN A 122 -8.72 -14.37 7.81
N SER A 123 -8.72 -14.44 6.46
CA SER A 123 -8.50 -15.68 5.69
C SER A 123 -7.04 -16.12 5.59
N GLY A 124 -6.09 -15.29 6.01
CA GLY A 124 -4.66 -15.56 5.85
C GLY A 124 -4.08 -15.11 4.50
N SER A 125 -4.88 -14.40 3.69
CA SER A 125 -4.39 -13.62 2.56
C SER A 125 -4.15 -12.16 2.97
N THR A 126 -3.56 -11.39 2.08
CA THR A 126 -3.20 -10.00 2.32
C THR A 126 -3.89 -9.11 1.30
N ASP A 127 -4.70 -8.18 1.79
CA ASP A 127 -5.34 -7.18 0.96
C ASP A 127 -4.40 -5.99 0.77
N VAL A 128 -4.36 -5.46 -0.44
CA VAL A 128 -3.54 -4.30 -0.82
C VAL A 128 -4.46 -3.13 -1.07
N TYR A 129 -4.22 -2.01 -0.38
CA TYR A 129 -5.03 -0.81 -0.49
C TYR A 129 -4.23 0.32 -1.13
N TYR A 130 -4.86 1.04 -2.05
CA TYR A 130 -4.35 2.31 -2.58
C TYR A 130 -4.28 3.37 -1.47
N ILE A 131 -3.22 4.17 -1.47
CA ILE A 131 -3.08 5.34 -0.59
C ILE A 131 -3.15 6.61 -1.42
N ASP A 132 -2.14 6.80 -2.26
CA ASP A 132 -1.97 7.98 -3.11
C ASP A 132 -1.02 7.67 -4.27
N ILE A 133 -0.84 8.67 -5.13
CA ILE A 133 0.15 8.63 -6.21
C ILE A 133 1.57 8.74 -5.61
N SER A 134 2.51 7.97 -6.13
CA SER A 134 3.91 8.05 -5.67
C SER A 134 4.62 9.28 -6.24
N ASP A 135 5.55 9.87 -5.49
CA ASP A 135 6.45 10.93 -6.01
C ASP A 135 7.29 10.49 -7.21
N ARG A 136 7.43 9.17 -7.42
CA ARG A 136 8.10 8.58 -8.60
C ARG A 136 7.24 8.61 -9.86
N ASN A 137 5.97 8.95 -9.74
CA ASN A 137 5.02 8.94 -10.84
C ASN A 137 5.31 10.06 -11.84
N LYS A 138 5.32 9.74 -13.14
CA LYS A 138 5.66 10.67 -14.22
C LYS A 138 4.52 10.92 -15.21
N GLN A 139 3.53 10.01 -15.27
CA GLN A 139 2.43 10.03 -16.25
C GLN A 139 1.06 9.81 -15.59
N GLY A 140 -0.03 9.88 -16.36
CA GLY A 140 -1.39 9.65 -15.86
C GLY A 140 -2.00 10.86 -15.15
N LYS A 141 -1.73 12.08 -15.62
CA LYS A 141 -2.32 13.31 -15.04
C LYS A 141 -3.82 13.41 -15.26
N GLU A 142 -4.31 12.71 -16.29
CA GLU A 142 -5.71 12.55 -16.66
C GLU A 142 -6.45 11.51 -15.84
N ILE A 143 -5.73 10.68 -15.08
CA ILE A 143 -6.33 9.69 -14.19
C ILE A 143 -6.85 10.42 -12.94
N PRO A 144 -8.10 10.21 -12.53
CA PRO A 144 -8.71 10.86 -11.38
C PRO A 144 -8.24 10.20 -10.08
N TRP A 145 -6.93 10.29 -9.78
CA TRP A 145 -6.31 9.63 -8.62
C TRP A 145 -7.01 9.93 -7.30
N ASN A 146 -7.48 11.17 -7.13
CA ASN A 146 -8.15 11.62 -5.92
C ASN A 146 -9.59 11.09 -5.78
N ASP A 147 -10.17 10.55 -6.85
CA ASP A 147 -11.53 10.01 -6.83
C ASP A 147 -11.52 8.49 -6.55
N PHE A 148 -10.34 7.86 -6.49
CA PHE A 148 -10.23 6.44 -6.20
C PHE A 148 -10.51 6.14 -4.73
N ASP A 149 -11.29 5.09 -4.52
CA ASP A 149 -11.59 4.57 -3.18
C ASP A 149 -10.32 4.03 -2.52
N THR A 150 -9.96 4.55 -1.36
CA THR A 150 -8.80 4.11 -0.56
C THR A 150 -9.15 3.05 0.48
N ASP A 151 -10.45 2.84 0.73
CA ASP A 151 -10.99 1.83 1.65
C ASP A 151 -11.39 0.53 0.95
N SER A 152 -11.18 0.43 -0.36
CA SER A 152 -11.36 -0.80 -1.14
C SER A 152 -10.02 -1.41 -1.53
N PRO A 153 -9.84 -2.74 -1.43
CA PRO A 153 -8.61 -3.37 -1.89
C PRO A 153 -8.50 -3.30 -3.41
N ILE A 154 -7.31 -2.95 -3.90
CA ILE A 154 -6.96 -2.90 -5.33
C ILE A 154 -6.27 -4.19 -5.80
N ALA A 155 -5.77 -5.00 -4.86
CA ALA A 155 -5.24 -6.33 -5.12
C ALA A 155 -5.40 -7.23 -3.89
N ASN A 156 -5.38 -8.53 -4.11
CA ASN A 156 -5.26 -9.54 -3.06
C ASN A 156 -4.00 -10.39 -3.30
N ILE A 157 -3.30 -10.68 -2.22
CA ILE A 157 -2.12 -11.54 -2.23
C ILE A 157 -2.44 -12.82 -1.46
N THR A 158 -2.33 -13.95 -2.15
CA THR A 158 -2.55 -15.27 -1.57
C THR A 158 -1.23 -16.03 -1.52
N ASN A 159 -0.87 -16.52 -0.34
CA ASN A 159 0.30 -17.36 -0.17
C ASN A 159 0.08 -18.69 -0.90
N ILE A 160 1.03 -19.08 -1.74
CA ILE A 160 1.06 -20.43 -2.34
C ILE A 160 1.89 -21.34 -1.44
N ASP A 161 3.08 -20.87 -1.06
CA ASP A 161 3.94 -21.46 -0.05
C ASP A 161 4.80 -20.39 0.65
N GLY A 162 5.63 -20.78 1.63
CA GLY A 162 6.42 -19.86 2.43
C GLY A 162 7.36 -18.91 1.65
N ASN A 163 7.63 -19.18 0.36
CA ASN A 163 8.51 -18.34 -0.47
C ASN A 163 7.84 -17.82 -1.75
N THR A 164 6.57 -18.17 -1.99
CA THR A 164 5.85 -17.80 -3.22
C THR A 164 4.43 -17.37 -2.94
N PHE A 165 3.95 -16.42 -3.74
CA PHE A 165 2.58 -15.95 -3.65
C PHE A 165 2.01 -15.64 -5.04
N GLU A 166 0.70 -15.52 -5.09
CA GLU A 166 -0.04 -14.99 -6.23
C GLU A 166 -0.67 -13.64 -5.86
N LEU A 167 -0.50 -12.65 -6.74
CA LEU A 167 -1.18 -11.36 -6.66
C LEU A 167 -2.29 -11.35 -7.71
N ASP A 168 -3.52 -11.23 -7.23
CA ASP A 168 -4.70 -10.96 -8.05
C ASP A 168 -5.01 -9.47 -7.99
N TRP A 169 -4.84 -8.80 -9.13
CA TRP A 169 -5.16 -7.39 -9.33
C TRP A 169 -6.65 -7.22 -9.56
N LEU A 170 -7.29 -6.57 -8.60
CA LEU A 170 -8.73 -6.28 -8.57
C LEU A 170 -9.06 -4.96 -9.28
N GLY A 171 -8.11 -4.02 -9.30
CA GLY A 171 -8.25 -2.71 -9.92
C GLY A 171 -8.81 -1.63 -8.98
N PHE A 172 -8.74 -0.38 -9.46
CA PHE A 172 -9.26 0.78 -8.72
C PHE A 172 -10.78 0.83 -8.75
N LYS A 173 -11.36 1.44 -7.72
CA LYS A 173 -12.79 1.72 -7.65
C LYS A 173 -13.04 3.20 -7.46
N ILE A 174 -14.20 3.66 -7.95
CA ILE A 174 -14.74 4.99 -7.69
C ILE A 174 -16.16 4.78 -7.20
N ASN A 175 -16.46 5.20 -5.96
CA ASN A 175 -17.76 5.03 -5.34
C ASN A 175 -18.23 3.56 -5.25
N GLY A 176 -17.29 2.63 -5.04
CA GLY A 176 -17.53 1.19 -4.93
C GLY A 176 -17.57 0.44 -6.25
N ASP A 177 -17.62 1.14 -7.38
CA ASP A 177 -17.65 0.55 -8.72
C ASP A 177 -16.26 0.46 -9.33
N LEU A 178 -15.97 -0.66 -10.02
CA LEU A 178 -14.70 -0.84 -10.73
C LEU A 178 -14.51 0.27 -11.77
N ALA A 179 -13.43 1.02 -11.65
CA ALA A 179 -13.04 2.05 -12.60
C ALA A 179 -12.41 1.38 -13.84
N LYS A 180 -13.28 0.85 -14.73
CA LYS A 180 -12.90 -0.03 -15.84
C LYS A 180 -11.82 0.52 -16.75
N ASP A 181 -11.85 1.82 -17.02
CA ASP A 181 -10.88 2.49 -17.89
C ASP A 181 -9.45 2.44 -17.31
N TYR A 182 -9.32 2.29 -15.99
CA TYR A 182 -8.05 2.26 -15.27
C TYR A 182 -7.69 0.86 -14.73
N ALA A 183 -8.62 -0.10 -14.80
CA ALA A 183 -8.42 -1.46 -14.32
C ALA A 183 -7.28 -2.21 -15.04
N ILE A 184 -6.94 -1.79 -16.27
CA ILE A 184 -5.84 -2.36 -17.05
C ILE A 184 -4.46 -2.04 -16.46
N TYR A 185 -4.35 -0.90 -15.76
CA TYR A 185 -3.12 -0.51 -15.07
C TYR A 185 -2.90 -1.45 -13.89
N GLY A 186 -1.68 -1.95 -13.70
CA GLY A 186 -1.40 -3.01 -12.72
C GLY A 186 -1.71 -4.42 -13.22
N LYS A 187 -2.81 -4.67 -13.95
CA LYS A 187 -3.12 -6.03 -14.45
C LYS A 187 -2.01 -6.59 -15.36
N LYS A 188 -1.32 -5.76 -16.13
CA LYS A 188 -0.18 -6.21 -16.97
C LYS A 188 1.11 -6.39 -16.17
N THR A 189 1.42 -5.47 -15.27
CA THR A 189 2.71 -5.43 -14.57
C THR A 189 2.71 -6.27 -13.29
N LEU A 190 1.68 -6.16 -12.47
CA LEU A 190 1.62 -6.70 -11.12
C LEU A 190 0.91 -8.05 -11.00
N GLU A 191 -0.04 -8.35 -11.88
CA GLU A 191 -0.76 -9.64 -11.83
C GLU A 191 0.17 -10.84 -11.93
N GLY A 192 -0.03 -11.83 -11.06
CA GLY A 192 0.52 -13.17 -11.23
C GLY A 192 1.39 -13.62 -10.06
N LYS A 193 2.31 -14.55 -10.34
CA LYS A 193 3.09 -15.24 -9.32
C LYS A 193 4.39 -14.52 -9.01
N TYR A 194 4.77 -14.55 -7.74
CA TYR A 194 5.97 -13.96 -7.19
C TYR A 194 6.73 -14.99 -6.38
N LYS A 195 8.05 -14.84 -6.34
CA LYS A 195 8.96 -15.63 -5.51
C LYS A 195 9.89 -14.71 -4.74
N ILE A 196 10.39 -15.20 -3.61
CA ILE A 196 11.39 -14.48 -2.82
C ILE A 196 12.59 -14.11 -3.71
N LYS A 197 13.05 -12.86 -3.59
CA LYS A 197 14.20 -12.35 -4.35
C LYS A 197 15.52 -12.66 -3.64
#